data_AF-A0AAV5FNZ3-F1
#
_entry.id   AF-A0AAV5FNZ3-F1
#
_cell.length_a   1.000
_cell.length_b   1.000
_cell.length_c   1.000
_cell.angle_alpha   90.00
_cell.angle_beta   90.00
_cell.angle_gamma   90.00
#
_symmetry.space_group_name_H-M   'P 1'
#
loop_
_entity.id
_entity.type
_entity.pdbx_description
1 polymer ?
#
loop_
_entity_poly.entity_id
_entity_poly.type
_entity_poly.pdbx_seq_one_letter_code
_entity_poly.pdbx_strand_id
1 'polypeptide(L)'
;MPRDPEFTVDFHVESSDNYGQFIANLRHRLANPRHFSHNRPVLPPVEPDDSRRRWFHVVLRTSTAALTLATRADNLYLEGFLSEDGTWWELTEGVIPGATYMGFGGSYRNLLGETDKLTGVTLGPQQMTEAVNVLAARVPAHLRSLPAHQQAKTALSRLLLMVHEATRFMTVSGLVAELMHPRAAEKSGTITAEMRTQVNRWKGLSAALLKADAQRPPGLFMPVSGMGVNTMEEAANTVGILLFVEVPACRLTADAALKLFHEG
;
A
#
# COMPACT_ATOMS: atom_id res chain seq x y z
N MET A 1 -10.83 -14.96 2.45
CA MET A 1 -9.57 -15.74 2.54
C MET A 1 -8.55 -15.16 1.56
N PRO A 2 -7.23 -15.39 1.66
CA PRO A 2 -6.26 -14.85 0.68
C PRO A 2 -6.57 -15.24 -0.78
N ARG A 3 -7.20 -16.41 -0.99
CA ARG A 3 -7.62 -16.92 -2.32
C ARG A 3 -9.08 -16.61 -2.68
N ASP A 4 -9.79 -15.94 -1.78
CA ASP A 4 -11.19 -15.51 -1.95
C ASP A 4 -11.25 -14.04 -1.52
N PRO A 5 -10.80 -13.12 -2.40
CA PRO A 5 -10.73 -11.72 -2.10
C PRO A 5 -12.14 -11.11 -2.08
N GLU A 6 -12.37 -10.12 -1.24
CA GLU A 6 -13.61 -9.34 -1.27
C GLU A 6 -13.77 -8.60 -2.59
N PHE A 7 -12.62 -8.27 -3.19
CA PHE A 7 -12.58 -7.77 -4.53
C PHE A 7 -11.23 -7.91 -5.21
N THR A 8 -11.29 -7.85 -6.54
CA THR A 8 -10.14 -7.69 -7.41
C THR A 8 -10.22 -6.35 -8.13
N VAL A 9 -9.07 -5.69 -8.31
CA VAL A 9 -8.89 -4.56 -9.25
C VAL A 9 -7.80 -4.91 -10.25
N ASP A 10 -8.03 -4.58 -11.51
CA ASP A 10 -7.06 -4.76 -12.59
C ASP A 10 -6.45 -3.42 -12.98
N PHE A 11 -5.14 -3.41 -13.26
CA PHE A 11 -4.43 -2.27 -13.82
C PHE A 11 -3.48 -2.72 -14.93
N HIS A 12 -3.69 -2.17 -16.13
CA HIS A 12 -2.78 -2.36 -17.26
C HIS A 12 -1.66 -1.33 -17.16
N VAL A 13 -0.44 -1.78 -16.89
CA VAL A 13 0.72 -0.92 -16.62
C VAL A 13 1.04 0.00 -17.81
N GLU A 14 0.79 -0.48 -19.02
CA GLU A 14 1.00 0.25 -20.28
C GLU A 14 -0.12 1.28 -20.57
N SER A 15 -1.29 1.15 -19.92
CA SER A 15 -2.39 2.13 -19.96
C SER A 15 -2.23 3.15 -18.84
N SER A 16 -1.07 3.82 -18.85
CA SER A 16 -0.58 4.61 -17.72
C SER A 16 -1.33 5.92 -17.46
N ASP A 17 -2.24 6.32 -18.35
CA ASP A 17 -3.09 7.51 -18.24
C ASP A 17 -4.18 7.40 -17.17
N ASN A 18 -4.58 6.19 -16.78
CA ASN A 18 -5.63 5.95 -15.79
C ASN A 18 -5.11 5.63 -14.37
N TYR A 19 -3.79 5.70 -14.13
CA TYR A 19 -3.18 5.33 -12.85
C TYR A 19 -3.79 6.07 -11.64
N GLY A 20 -4.06 7.37 -11.76
CA GLY A 20 -4.71 8.14 -10.70
C GLY A 20 -6.10 7.61 -10.34
N GLN A 21 -6.88 7.21 -11.36
CA GLN A 21 -8.21 6.62 -11.17
C GLN A 21 -8.12 5.22 -10.54
N PHE A 22 -7.14 4.41 -10.95
CA PHE A 22 -6.86 3.11 -10.35
C PHE A 22 -6.61 3.23 -8.83
N ILE A 23 -5.72 4.13 -8.41
CA ILE A 23 -5.43 4.36 -6.98
C ILE A 23 -6.65 4.95 -6.24
N ALA A 24 -7.40 5.86 -6.87
CA ALA A 24 -8.61 6.42 -6.27
C ALA A 24 -9.69 5.34 -6.03
N ASN A 25 -9.88 4.43 -6.99
CA ASN A 25 -10.80 3.31 -6.88
C ASN A 25 -10.40 2.37 -5.72
N LEU A 26 -9.10 2.05 -5.59
CA LEU A 26 -8.61 1.28 -4.45
C LEU A 26 -9.01 1.92 -3.11
N ARG A 27 -8.73 3.22 -2.93
CA ARG A 27 -9.09 3.93 -1.69
C ARG A 27 -10.59 3.93 -1.43
N HIS A 28 -11.41 4.09 -2.47
CA HIS A 28 -12.86 4.09 -2.34
C HIS A 28 -13.40 2.73 -1.86
N ARG A 29 -12.93 1.62 -2.45
CA ARG A 29 -13.40 0.27 -2.09
C ARG A 29 -12.92 -0.21 -0.72
N LEU A 30 -11.81 0.34 -0.24
CA LEU A 30 -11.23 -0.01 1.06
C LEU A 30 -11.79 0.83 2.22
N ALA A 31 -12.44 1.95 1.92
CA ALA A 31 -12.93 2.87 2.93
C ALA A 31 -14.00 2.22 3.82
N ASN A 32 -13.96 2.53 5.11
CA ASN A 32 -15.15 2.38 5.95
C ASN A 32 -16.13 3.50 5.55
N PRO A 33 -17.31 3.18 4.98
CA PRO A 33 -18.24 4.21 4.46
C PRO A 33 -18.83 5.10 5.55
N ARG A 34 -18.66 4.75 6.83
CA ARG A 34 -19.14 5.50 7.99
C ARG A 34 -18.03 6.23 8.75
N HIS A 35 -16.78 6.16 8.30
CA HIS A 35 -15.65 6.77 9.01
C HIS A 35 -14.70 7.51 8.06
N PHE A 36 -14.76 8.83 8.15
CA PHE A 36 -13.90 9.75 7.43
C PHE A 36 -13.26 10.75 8.40
N SER A 37 -12.03 11.16 8.12
CA SER A 37 -11.34 12.23 8.83
C SER A 37 -10.91 13.27 7.81
N HIS A 38 -11.36 14.52 7.94
CA HIS A 38 -11.01 15.62 7.04
C HIS A 38 -11.21 15.28 5.55
N ASN A 39 -12.36 14.70 5.19
CA ASN A 39 -12.68 14.21 3.84
C ASN A 39 -11.75 13.13 3.28
N ARG A 40 -10.95 12.49 4.13
CA ARG A 40 -10.13 11.33 3.77
C ARG A 40 -10.77 10.05 4.31
N PRO A 41 -10.80 8.96 3.52
CA PRO A 41 -11.31 7.69 3.97
C PRO A 41 -10.43 7.12 5.09
N VAL A 42 -11.05 6.40 6.02
CA VAL A 42 -10.35 5.61 7.04
C VAL A 42 -10.61 4.14 6.76
N LEU A 43 -9.56 3.31 6.81
CA LEU A 43 -9.73 1.86 6.77
C LEU A 43 -10.59 1.40 7.97
N PRO A 44 -11.38 0.34 7.83
CA PRO A 44 -11.96 -0.30 9.00
C PRO A 44 -10.87 -0.91 9.90
N PRO A 45 -11.14 -1.09 11.20
CA PRO A 45 -10.21 -1.75 12.10
C PRO A 45 -9.86 -3.17 11.65
N VAL A 46 -8.73 -3.67 12.14
CA VAL A 46 -8.39 -5.09 12.02
C VAL A 46 -9.36 -5.89 12.89
N GLU A 47 -9.98 -6.91 12.30
CA GLU A 47 -10.82 -7.87 13.03
C GLU A 47 -9.98 -8.65 14.06
N PRO A 48 -10.47 -8.85 15.29
CA PRO A 48 -9.74 -9.60 16.31
C PRO A 48 -9.68 -11.10 16.02
N ASP A 49 -10.59 -11.62 15.19
CA ASP A 49 -10.64 -13.01 14.77
C ASP A 49 -9.87 -13.20 13.45
N ASP A 50 -8.81 -14.01 13.50
CA ASP A 50 -7.96 -14.32 12.35
C ASP A 50 -8.71 -14.99 11.20
N SER A 51 -9.84 -15.66 11.46
CA SER A 51 -10.68 -16.25 10.42
C SER A 51 -11.40 -15.19 9.58
N ARG A 52 -11.50 -13.95 10.09
CA ARG A 52 -12.13 -12.79 9.44
C ARG A 52 -11.14 -11.85 8.78
N ARG A 53 -9.89 -12.27 8.59
CA ARG A 53 -8.92 -11.47 7.82
C ARG A 53 -9.49 -11.14 6.45
N ARG A 54 -9.52 -9.85 6.13
CA ARG A 54 -10.09 -9.30 4.91
C ARG A 54 -9.01 -9.11 3.86
N TRP A 55 -9.32 -9.48 2.62
CA TRP A 55 -8.35 -9.55 1.52
C TRP A 55 -8.89 -8.89 0.26
N PHE A 56 -8.00 -8.28 -0.51
CA PHE A 56 -8.28 -7.87 -1.87
C PHE A 56 -7.11 -8.21 -2.78
N HIS A 57 -7.40 -8.34 -4.06
CA HIS A 57 -6.39 -8.59 -5.09
C HIS A 57 -6.16 -7.35 -5.94
N VAL A 58 -4.89 -7.13 -6.28
CA VAL A 58 -4.50 -6.21 -7.36
C VAL A 58 -3.87 -7.04 -8.46
N VAL A 59 -4.47 -7.04 -9.64
CA VAL A 59 -3.94 -7.70 -10.82
C VAL A 59 -3.24 -6.66 -11.68
N LEU A 60 -1.93 -6.77 -11.78
CA LEU A 60 -1.09 -5.92 -12.63
C LEU A 60 -0.82 -6.65 -13.94
N ARG A 61 -1.12 -6.00 -15.07
CA ARG A 61 -0.98 -6.59 -16.40
C ARG A 61 0.01 -5.79 -17.25
N THR A 62 0.93 -6.49 -17.89
CA THR A 62 1.74 -5.99 -18.99
C THR A 62 1.23 -6.61 -20.29
N SER A 63 1.80 -6.25 -21.43
CA SER A 63 1.54 -6.91 -22.71
C SER A 63 1.89 -8.41 -22.70
N THR A 64 2.77 -8.85 -21.81
CA THR A 64 3.31 -10.23 -21.82
C THR A 64 3.10 -11.00 -20.53
N ALA A 65 2.64 -10.37 -19.45
CA ALA A 65 2.52 -11.02 -18.15
C ALA A 65 1.35 -10.49 -17.31
N ALA A 66 0.86 -11.33 -16.39
CA ALA A 66 -0.06 -10.92 -15.33
C ALA A 66 0.47 -11.35 -13.96
N LEU A 67 0.36 -10.45 -12.98
CA LEU A 67 0.75 -10.68 -11.59
C LEU A 67 -0.41 -10.34 -10.67
N THR A 68 -0.81 -11.25 -9.81
CA THR A 68 -1.83 -10.97 -8.77
C THR A 68 -1.16 -10.74 -7.44
N LEU A 69 -1.43 -9.62 -6.79
CA LEU A 69 -0.96 -9.28 -5.45
C LEU A 69 -2.06 -9.57 -4.42
N ALA A 70 -1.78 -10.36 -3.39
CA ALA A 70 -2.69 -10.61 -2.28
C ALA A 70 -2.39 -9.63 -1.13
N THR A 71 -3.33 -8.72 -0.88
CA THR A 71 -3.16 -7.63 0.08
C THR A 71 -4.27 -7.67 1.13
N ARG A 72 -3.90 -7.36 2.38
CA ARG A 72 -4.86 -7.19 3.47
C ARG A 72 -5.68 -5.90 3.29
N ALA A 73 -7.00 -6.01 3.40
CA ALA A 73 -7.93 -4.90 3.21
C ALA A 73 -8.05 -3.98 4.43
N ASP A 74 -7.53 -4.36 5.60
CA ASP A 74 -7.61 -3.62 6.86
C ASP A 74 -6.36 -2.77 7.16
N ASN A 75 -5.21 -3.12 6.60
CA ASN A 75 -3.94 -2.43 6.84
C ASN A 75 -3.05 -2.25 5.60
N LEU A 76 -3.52 -2.67 4.42
CA LEU A 76 -2.78 -2.57 3.15
C LEU A 76 -1.43 -3.30 3.16
N TYR A 77 -1.26 -4.36 3.95
CA TYR A 77 -0.03 -5.17 3.91
C TYR A 77 -0.08 -6.14 2.74
N LEU A 78 0.95 -6.11 1.90
CA LEU A 78 1.18 -7.13 0.89
C LEU A 78 1.70 -8.38 1.60
N GLU A 79 0.96 -9.48 1.51
CA GLU A 79 1.36 -10.75 2.14
C GLU A 79 1.81 -11.79 1.12
N GLY A 80 1.55 -11.56 -0.17
CA GLY A 80 1.97 -12.49 -1.21
C GLY A 80 1.55 -12.10 -2.61
N PHE A 81 1.91 -12.94 -3.58
CA PHE A 81 1.55 -12.79 -4.97
C PHE A 81 1.44 -14.13 -5.68
N LEU A 82 0.69 -14.17 -6.77
CA LEU A 82 0.55 -15.33 -7.66
C LEU A 82 1.36 -15.10 -8.93
N SER A 83 2.35 -15.96 -9.19
CA SER A 83 3.11 -16.01 -10.45
C SER A 83 2.35 -16.78 -11.53
N GLU A 84 2.80 -16.68 -12.78
CA GLU A 84 2.13 -17.27 -13.95
C GLU A 84 2.14 -18.80 -13.96
N ASP A 85 3.11 -19.42 -13.28
CA ASP A 85 3.17 -20.87 -13.09
C ASP A 85 2.11 -21.39 -12.08
N GLY A 86 1.29 -20.49 -11.50
CA GLY A 86 0.28 -20.81 -10.51
C GLY A 86 0.81 -20.88 -9.08
N THR A 87 2.09 -20.56 -8.85
CA THR A 87 2.67 -20.56 -7.50
C THR A 87 2.21 -19.33 -6.71
N TRP A 88 1.56 -19.57 -5.58
CA TRP A 88 1.37 -18.54 -4.56
C TRP A 88 2.67 -18.38 -3.78
N TRP A 89 3.22 -17.18 -3.79
CA TRP A 89 4.36 -16.77 -2.99
C TRP A 89 3.90 -15.97 -1.78
N GLU A 90 4.44 -16.24 -0.61
CA GLU A 90 4.12 -15.48 0.61
C GLU A 90 5.35 -14.77 1.21
N LEU A 91 5.08 -13.60 1.81
CA LEU A 91 6.04 -12.74 2.49
C LEU A 91 5.99 -12.91 4.01
N THR A 92 5.01 -13.63 4.52
CA THR A 92 4.91 -14.03 5.92
C THR A 92 4.59 -15.51 5.95
N GLU A 93 5.45 -16.31 6.59
CA GLU A 93 5.32 -17.77 6.59
C GLU A 93 4.00 -18.21 7.23
N GLY A 94 3.24 -19.05 6.53
CA GLY A 94 1.99 -19.63 7.00
C GLY A 94 0.78 -18.69 6.95
N VAL A 95 0.87 -17.55 6.26
CA VAL A 95 -0.26 -16.61 6.13
C VAL A 95 -1.17 -16.97 4.95
N ILE A 96 -0.60 -17.47 3.84
CA ILE A 96 -1.37 -17.89 2.67
C ILE A 96 -1.36 -19.42 2.61
N PRO A 97 -2.52 -20.09 2.81
CA PRO A 97 -2.57 -21.55 2.79
C PRO A 97 -2.00 -22.13 1.49
N GLY A 98 -1.03 -23.03 1.62
CA GLY A 98 -0.37 -23.69 0.49
C GLY A 98 0.51 -22.79 -0.37
N ALA A 99 0.91 -21.61 0.13
CA ALA A 99 1.90 -20.77 -0.53
C ALA A 99 3.34 -21.24 -0.24
N THR A 100 4.27 -20.76 -1.05
CA THR A 100 5.71 -20.95 -0.89
C THR A 100 6.31 -19.68 -0.29
N TYR A 101 6.95 -19.78 0.88
CA TYR A 101 7.61 -18.64 1.50
C TYR A 101 8.78 -18.13 0.63
N MET A 102 8.85 -16.81 0.46
CA MET A 102 9.87 -16.14 -0.35
C MET A 102 11.29 -16.22 0.23
N GLY A 103 11.44 -16.64 1.49
CA GLY A 103 12.71 -16.59 2.21
C GLY A 103 13.06 -15.19 2.74
N PHE A 104 12.15 -14.23 2.62
CA PHE A 104 12.25 -12.88 3.20
C PHE A 104 10.86 -12.26 3.34
N GLY A 105 10.71 -11.29 4.25
CA GLY A 105 9.43 -10.60 4.46
C GLY A 105 9.23 -9.31 3.66
N GLY A 106 8.01 -8.79 3.69
CA GLY A 106 7.58 -7.62 2.88
C GLY A 106 7.98 -6.24 3.42
N SER A 107 8.69 -6.14 4.54
CA SER A 107 9.14 -4.85 5.07
C SER A 107 10.29 -4.25 4.26
N TYR A 108 10.38 -2.93 4.17
CA TYR A 108 11.52 -2.28 3.49
C TYR A 108 12.88 -2.62 4.13
N ARG A 109 12.92 -2.94 5.43
CA ARG A 109 14.13 -3.48 6.06
C ARG A 109 14.55 -4.82 5.46
N ASN A 110 13.61 -5.72 5.17
CA ASN A 110 13.91 -7.02 4.55
C ASN A 110 14.25 -6.90 3.05
N LEU A 111 13.62 -5.94 2.36
CA LEU A 111 13.76 -5.74 0.93
C LEU A 111 15.02 -4.94 0.57
N LEU A 112 15.32 -3.88 1.32
CA LEU A 112 16.41 -2.92 1.04
C LEU A 112 17.56 -2.99 2.06
N GLY A 113 17.38 -3.70 3.17
CA GLY A 113 18.27 -3.70 4.34
C GLY A 113 17.93 -2.59 5.34
N GLU A 114 17.58 -1.41 4.83
CA GLU A 114 17.28 -0.21 5.63
C GLU A 114 16.19 0.63 4.95
N THR A 115 15.34 1.28 5.76
CA THR A 115 14.25 2.14 5.26
C THR A 115 14.76 3.42 4.60
N ASP A 116 16.00 3.84 4.91
CA ASP A 116 16.58 5.06 4.36
C ASP A 116 16.88 4.97 2.86
N LYS A 117 17.02 3.75 2.34
CA LYS A 117 17.27 3.49 0.91
C LYS A 117 16.04 3.63 0.03
N LEU A 118 14.87 3.91 0.60
CA LEU A 118 13.64 4.17 -0.15
C LEU A 118 13.79 5.29 -1.18
N THR A 119 14.55 6.35 -0.85
CA THR A 119 14.83 7.47 -1.78
C THR A 119 15.73 7.09 -2.95
N GLY A 120 16.33 5.89 -2.93
CA GLY A 120 17.10 5.34 -4.05
C GLY A 120 16.29 4.44 -4.98
N VAL A 121 15.01 4.17 -4.67
CA VAL A 121 14.18 3.29 -5.51
C VAL A 121 13.59 4.08 -6.68
N THR A 122 14.10 3.81 -7.88
CA THR A 122 13.56 4.37 -9.12
C THR A 122 12.18 3.80 -9.41
N LEU A 123 11.22 4.68 -9.66
CA LEU A 123 9.82 4.42 -10.00
C LEU A 123 9.54 4.93 -11.41
N GLY A 124 8.52 4.37 -12.05
CA GLY A 124 8.08 4.75 -13.39
C GLY A 124 7.42 3.59 -14.13
N PRO A 125 6.78 3.84 -15.29
CA PRO A 125 6.10 2.82 -16.09
C PRO A 125 7.01 1.62 -16.41
N GLN A 126 8.24 1.87 -16.87
CA GLN A 126 9.20 0.81 -17.17
C GLN A 126 9.56 0.00 -15.92
N GLN A 127 9.81 0.67 -14.79
CA GLN A 127 10.18 0.00 -13.54
C GLN A 127 9.03 -0.87 -13.00
N MET A 128 7.77 -0.46 -13.20
CA MET A 128 6.60 -1.26 -12.86
C MET A 128 6.45 -2.46 -13.80
N THR A 129 6.59 -2.27 -15.11
CA THR A 129 6.56 -3.36 -16.11
C THR A 129 7.62 -4.41 -15.81
N GLU A 130 8.87 -4.00 -15.57
CA GLU A 130 9.96 -4.91 -15.19
C GLU A 130 9.64 -5.65 -13.89
N ALA A 131 9.11 -4.96 -12.88
CA ALA A 131 8.77 -5.58 -11.61
C ALA A 131 7.65 -6.62 -11.75
N VAL A 132 6.62 -6.33 -12.56
CA VAL A 132 5.56 -7.30 -12.88
C VAL A 132 6.16 -8.52 -13.57
N ASN A 133 6.93 -8.33 -14.64
CA ASN A 133 7.51 -9.43 -15.40
C ASN A 133 8.44 -10.31 -14.54
N VAL A 134 9.26 -9.71 -13.67
CA VAL A 134 10.17 -10.45 -12.76
C VAL A 134 9.40 -11.34 -11.79
N LEU A 135 8.33 -10.82 -11.17
CA LEU A 135 7.57 -11.58 -10.18
C LEU A 135 6.61 -12.57 -10.84
N ALA A 136 6.03 -12.23 -11.99
CA ALA A 136 5.18 -13.10 -12.79
C ALA A 136 5.93 -14.35 -13.28
N ALA A 137 7.19 -14.19 -13.71
CA ALA A 137 8.04 -15.29 -14.17
C ALA A 137 8.70 -16.09 -13.01
N ARG A 138 8.37 -15.79 -11.75
CA ARG A 138 9.04 -16.43 -10.62
C ARG A 138 8.57 -17.87 -10.43
N VAL A 139 9.52 -18.81 -10.40
CA VAL A 139 9.27 -20.24 -10.16
C VAL A 139 10.04 -20.76 -8.93
N PRO A 140 9.64 -21.88 -8.30
CA PRO A 140 10.31 -22.46 -7.12
C PRO A 140 11.82 -22.64 -7.24
N ALA A 141 12.33 -22.93 -8.45
CA ALA A 141 13.78 -23.07 -8.68
C ALA A 141 14.57 -21.79 -8.35
N HIS A 142 13.96 -20.61 -8.43
CA HIS A 142 14.59 -19.32 -8.12
C HIS A 142 14.92 -19.15 -6.64
N LEU A 143 14.35 -19.96 -5.73
CA LEU A 143 14.69 -19.92 -4.29
C LEU A 143 16.17 -20.22 -4.02
N ARG A 144 16.83 -20.94 -4.94
CA ARG A 144 18.24 -21.29 -4.84
C ARG A 144 19.18 -20.25 -5.48
N SER A 145 18.63 -19.18 -6.05
CA SER A 145 19.38 -18.16 -6.80
C SER A 145 19.40 -16.84 -6.05
N LEU A 146 20.57 -16.47 -5.52
CA LEU A 146 20.80 -15.17 -4.88
C LEU A 146 20.47 -13.99 -5.81
N PRO A 147 20.88 -13.98 -7.10
CA PRO A 147 20.46 -12.94 -8.04
C PRO A 147 18.94 -12.83 -8.19
N ALA A 148 18.23 -13.97 -8.30
CA ALA A 148 16.77 -13.96 -8.42
C ALA A 148 16.07 -13.46 -7.15
N HIS A 149 16.65 -13.74 -5.97
CA HIS A 149 16.19 -13.15 -4.71
C HIS A 149 16.34 -11.63 -4.69
N GLN A 150 17.50 -11.13 -5.13
CA GLN A 150 17.72 -9.68 -5.16
C GLN A 150 16.81 -8.98 -6.17
N GLN A 151 16.58 -9.58 -7.35
CA GLN A 151 15.63 -9.08 -8.34
C GLN A 151 14.20 -9.04 -7.77
N ALA A 152 13.75 -10.09 -7.09
CA ALA A 152 12.43 -10.13 -6.47
C ALA A 152 12.26 -9.05 -5.38
N LYS A 153 13.29 -8.82 -4.55
CA LYS A 153 13.28 -7.75 -3.52
C LYS A 153 13.15 -6.36 -4.15
N THR A 154 13.90 -6.10 -5.23
CA THR A 154 13.82 -4.84 -5.97
C THR A 154 12.45 -4.66 -6.61
N ALA A 155 11.91 -5.71 -7.25
CA ALA A 155 10.60 -5.68 -7.87
C ALA A 155 9.48 -5.40 -6.85
N LEU A 156 9.48 -6.10 -5.72
CA LEU A 156 8.52 -5.89 -4.64
C LEU A 156 8.63 -4.48 -4.05
N SER A 157 9.84 -3.94 -3.89
CA SER A 157 10.03 -2.57 -3.38
C SER A 157 9.38 -1.52 -4.30
N ARG A 158 9.52 -1.69 -5.63
CA ARG A 158 8.88 -0.84 -6.63
C ARG A 158 7.35 -0.96 -6.57
N LEU A 159 6.81 -2.18 -6.55
CA LEU A 159 5.36 -2.38 -6.51
C LEU A 159 4.73 -1.90 -5.20
N LEU A 160 5.38 -2.09 -4.06
CA LEU A 160 4.91 -1.55 -2.78
C LEU A 160 4.78 -0.02 -2.86
N LEU A 161 5.78 0.67 -3.40
CA LEU A 161 5.73 2.13 -3.56
C LEU A 161 4.62 2.57 -4.53
N MET A 162 4.51 1.88 -5.68
CA MET A 162 3.61 2.26 -6.76
C MET A 162 2.17 1.75 -6.62
N VAL A 163 1.88 0.93 -5.61
CA VAL A 163 0.52 0.43 -5.35
C VAL A 163 0.13 0.73 -3.91
N HIS A 164 0.83 0.16 -2.94
CA HIS A 164 0.45 0.22 -1.53
C HIS A 164 0.71 1.60 -0.92
N GLU A 165 1.92 2.16 -1.09
CA GLU A 165 2.23 3.50 -0.58
C GLU A 165 1.50 4.57 -1.37
N ALA A 166 1.35 4.40 -2.69
CA ALA A 166 0.47 5.24 -3.50
C ALA A 166 -0.98 5.20 -3.00
N THR A 167 -1.50 4.05 -2.57
CA THR A 167 -2.84 3.97 -1.96
C THR A 167 -2.87 4.74 -0.63
N ARG A 168 -1.85 4.58 0.22
CA ARG A 168 -1.75 5.23 1.54
C ARG A 168 -1.53 6.74 1.48
N PHE A 169 -0.88 7.26 0.44
CA PHE A 169 -0.45 8.66 0.36
C PHE A 169 -0.79 9.33 -0.97
N MET A 170 -1.41 10.50 -0.88
CA MET A 170 -1.67 11.37 -2.03
C MET A 170 -0.36 11.82 -2.69
N THR A 171 0.65 12.18 -1.88
CA THR A 171 1.98 12.60 -2.34
C THR A 171 2.62 11.54 -3.23
N VAL A 172 2.69 10.29 -2.76
CA VAL A 172 3.26 9.17 -3.53
C VAL A 172 2.43 8.89 -4.79
N SER A 173 1.09 8.88 -4.69
CA SER A 173 0.26 8.68 -5.89
C SER A 173 0.40 9.81 -6.91
N GLY A 174 0.59 11.06 -6.47
CA GLY A 174 0.78 12.21 -7.35
C GLY A 174 2.07 12.10 -8.14
N LEU A 175 3.19 11.82 -7.45
CA LEU A 175 4.48 11.57 -8.10
C LEU A 175 4.37 10.44 -9.13
N VAL A 176 3.82 9.29 -8.75
CA VAL A 176 3.73 8.16 -9.69
C VAL A 176 2.80 8.48 -10.85
N ALA A 177 1.67 9.16 -10.62
CA ALA A 177 0.77 9.59 -11.70
C ALA A 177 1.47 10.51 -12.70
N GLU A 178 2.30 11.45 -12.22
CA GLU A 178 3.10 12.33 -13.07
C GLU A 178 4.09 11.54 -13.93
N LEU A 179 4.82 10.59 -13.35
CA LEU A 179 5.76 9.72 -14.08
C LEU A 179 5.05 8.80 -15.10
N MET A 180 3.84 8.37 -14.78
CA MET A 180 3.02 7.50 -15.61
C MET A 180 2.38 8.25 -16.78
N HIS A 181 2.12 9.55 -16.66
CA HIS A 181 1.37 10.29 -17.68
C HIS A 181 2.02 10.20 -19.07
N PRO A 182 1.26 9.97 -20.18
CA PRO A 182 1.83 9.81 -21.51
C PRO A 182 2.74 10.97 -21.95
N ARG A 183 2.41 12.20 -21.55
CA ARG A 183 3.16 13.44 -21.85
C ARG A 183 4.16 13.86 -20.77
N ALA A 184 4.47 12.99 -19.81
CA ALA A 184 5.45 13.30 -18.77
C ALA A 184 6.81 13.64 -19.39
N ALA A 185 7.43 14.74 -18.94
CA ALA A 185 8.77 15.12 -19.35
C ALA A 185 9.80 14.08 -18.86
N GLU A 186 9.61 13.61 -17.63
CA GLU A 186 10.39 12.54 -17.02
C GLU A 186 9.54 11.28 -16.87
N LYS A 187 10.08 10.13 -17.28
CA LYS A 187 9.42 8.81 -17.17
C LYS A 187 9.95 7.97 -16.02
N SER A 188 10.84 8.54 -15.23
CA SER A 188 11.35 7.89 -14.03
C SER A 188 11.69 8.90 -12.95
N GLY A 189 11.55 8.51 -11.69
CA GLY A 189 11.85 9.37 -10.57
C GLY A 189 12.03 8.59 -9.29
N THR A 190 12.29 9.30 -8.20
CA THR A 190 12.45 8.73 -6.85
C THR A 190 11.60 9.54 -5.87
N ILE A 191 11.20 8.92 -4.76
CA ILE A 191 10.49 9.64 -3.70
C ILE A 191 11.45 10.60 -2.97
N THR A 192 10.92 11.70 -2.44
CA THR A 192 11.71 12.64 -1.64
C THR A 192 11.97 12.13 -0.21
N ALA A 193 12.82 12.82 0.54
CA ALA A 193 13.05 12.52 1.95
C ALA A 193 11.79 12.71 2.81
N GLU A 194 10.94 13.70 2.49
CA GLU A 194 9.65 13.90 3.15
C GLU A 194 8.71 12.74 2.88
N MET A 195 8.55 12.33 1.62
CA MET A 195 7.73 11.17 1.24
C MET A 195 8.20 9.89 1.91
N ARG A 196 9.52 9.68 2.00
CA ARG A 196 10.08 8.56 2.78
C ARG A 196 9.63 8.60 4.23
N THR A 197 9.71 9.77 4.89
CA THR A 197 9.27 9.90 6.28
C THR A 197 7.77 9.65 6.43
N GLN A 198 6.97 10.09 5.47
CA GLN A 198 5.53 9.79 5.40
C GLN A 198 5.30 8.27 5.35
N VAL A 199 5.91 7.57 4.39
CA VAL A 199 5.85 6.10 4.24
C VAL A 199 6.22 5.38 5.54
N ASN A 200 7.33 5.75 6.16
CA ASN A 200 7.80 5.11 7.40
C ASN A 200 6.91 5.37 8.63
N ARG A 201 5.97 6.31 8.55
CA ARG A 201 5.19 6.78 9.71
C ARG A 201 3.70 6.95 9.40
N TRP A 202 3.16 6.18 8.45
CA TRP A 202 1.73 6.19 8.10
C TRP A 202 0.79 6.07 9.30
N LYS A 203 1.07 5.13 10.23
CA LYS A 203 0.31 4.99 11.48
C LYS A 203 0.37 6.25 12.34
N GLY A 204 1.55 6.88 12.44
CA GLY A 204 1.73 8.11 13.22
C GLY A 204 0.95 9.29 12.64
N LEU A 205 0.98 9.46 11.32
CA LEU A 205 0.22 10.51 10.65
C LEU A 205 -1.30 10.27 10.74
N SER A 206 -1.74 9.02 10.56
CA SER A 206 -3.16 8.64 10.72
C SER A 206 -3.64 8.94 12.14
N ALA A 207 -2.87 8.55 13.16
CA ALA A 207 -3.20 8.82 14.55
C ALA A 207 -3.23 10.32 14.88
N ALA A 208 -2.31 11.11 14.32
CA ALA A 208 -2.29 12.56 14.52
C ALA A 208 -3.55 13.22 13.95
N LEU A 209 -4.00 12.81 12.76
CA LEU A 209 -5.19 13.37 12.12
C LEU A 209 -6.47 12.93 12.85
N LEU A 210 -6.60 11.65 13.20
CA LEU A 210 -7.74 11.15 14.00
C LEU A 210 -7.81 11.86 15.35
N LYS A 211 -6.68 12.06 16.03
CA LYS A 211 -6.65 12.76 17.33
C LYS A 211 -7.12 14.22 17.22
N ALA A 212 -6.94 14.86 16.07
CA ALA A 212 -7.43 16.21 15.82
C ALA A 212 -8.96 16.26 15.72
N ASP A 213 -9.62 15.21 15.20
CA ASP A 213 -11.10 15.10 15.16
C ASP A 213 -11.73 15.11 16.57
N ALA A 214 -10.99 14.61 17.57
CA ALA A 214 -11.46 14.51 18.95
C ALA A 214 -11.33 15.78 19.78
N GLN A 215 -10.48 16.73 19.37
CA GLN A 215 -10.15 17.90 20.19
C GLN A 215 -11.30 18.93 20.14
N ARG A 216 -11.66 19.46 21.32
CA ARG A 216 -12.62 20.56 21.45
C ARG A 216 -12.04 21.69 22.34
N PRO A 217 -11.93 22.94 21.84
CA PRO A 217 -12.14 23.35 20.44
C PRO A 217 -11.16 22.63 19.49
N PRO A 218 -11.44 22.57 18.19
CA PRO A 218 -10.51 21.97 17.23
C PRO A 218 -9.18 22.74 17.30
N GLY A 219 -8.09 22.10 17.72
CA GLY A 219 -6.78 22.75 17.71
C GLY A 219 -5.83 22.33 18.82
N LEU A 220 -4.99 21.35 18.52
CA LEU A 220 -3.58 21.54 18.17
C LEU A 220 -3.16 20.29 17.39
N PHE A 221 -3.06 20.41 16.06
CA PHE A 221 -2.39 19.37 15.29
C PHE A 221 -0.91 19.41 15.65
N MET A 222 -0.40 18.30 16.14
CA MET A 222 1.02 18.17 16.46
C MET A 222 1.76 17.75 15.20
N PRO A 223 2.64 18.60 14.65
CA PRO A 223 3.42 18.24 13.47
C PRO A 223 4.17 16.94 13.67
N VAL A 224 4.16 16.07 12.65
CA VAL A 224 4.99 14.88 12.66
C VAL A 224 6.33 15.23 12.02
N SER A 225 7.36 15.37 12.85
CA SER A 225 8.70 15.81 12.43
C SER A 225 9.22 15.02 11.22
N GLY A 226 9.78 15.74 10.23
CA GLY A 226 10.43 15.20 9.04
C GLY A 226 9.51 14.86 7.87
N MET A 227 8.19 15.05 7.98
CA MET A 227 7.23 14.78 6.89
C MET A 227 6.92 15.99 5.99
N GLY A 228 7.34 17.20 6.39
CA GLY A 228 6.87 18.43 5.76
C GLY A 228 5.38 18.72 6.03
N VAL A 229 4.81 18.17 7.11
CA VAL A 229 3.40 18.31 7.49
C VAL A 229 3.29 18.99 8.85
N ASN A 230 2.85 20.24 8.82
CA ASN A 230 2.74 21.15 9.95
C ASN A 230 1.29 21.48 10.31
N THR A 231 0.35 21.29 9.39
CA THR A 231 -1.07 21.59 9.59
C THR A 231 -1.98 20.37 9.35
N MET A 232 -3.22 20.44 9.85
CA MET A 232 -4.25 19.42 9.57
C MET A 232 -4.57 19.33 8.07
N GLU A 233 -4.62 20.48 7.40
CA GLU A 233 -4.87 20.55 5.96
C GLU A 233 -3.75 19.88 5.18
N GLU A 234 -2.49 20.16 5.52
CA GLU A 234 -1.34 19.47 4.92
C GLU A 234 -1.38 17.96 5.18
N ALA A 235 -1.80 17.53 6.37
CA ALA A 235 -1.95 16.12 6.71
C ALA A 235 -3.05 15.45 5.87
N ALA A 236 -4.21 16.09 5.74
CA ALA A 236 -5.31 15.60 4.92
C ALA A 236 -4.94 15.56 3.42
N ASN A 237 -4.18 16.54 2.95
CA ASN A 237 -3.65 16.58 1.58
C ASN A 237 -2.50 15.60 1.34
N THR A 238 -1.87 15.08 2.40
CA THR A 238 -0.80 14.08 2.32
C THR A 238 -1.34 12.65 2.32
N VAL A 239 -2.34 12.35 3.15
CA VAL A 239 -2.85 10.97 3.32
C VAL A 239 -3.85 10.60 2.24
N GLY A 240 -3.60 9.48 1.57
CA GLY A 240 -4.49 8.82 0.64
C GLY A 240 -5.66 8.11 1.34
N ILE A 241 -5.35 7.29 2.33
CA ILE A 241 -6.34 6.63 3.19
C ILE A 241 -5.70 6.42 4.56
N LEU A 242 -6.45 6.66 5.63
CA LEU A 242 -5.94 6.53 6.99
C LEU A 242 -5.96 5.07 7.43
N LEU A 243 -4.93 4.68 8.18
CA LEU A 243 -5.00 3.49 9.02
C LEU A 243 -5.91 3.79 10.21
N PHE A 244 -6.82 2.88 10.55
CA PHE A 244 -7.55 2.99 11.81
C PHE A 244 -6.59 2.91 12.99
N VAL A 245 -6.67 3.88 13.89
CA VAL A 245 -5.93 3.88 15.15
C VAL A 245 -6.88 4.29 16.26
N GLU A 246 -6.99 3.46 17.29
CA GLU A 246 -7.65 3.87 18.52
C GLU A 246 -6.84 5.01 19.17
N VAL A 247 -7.40 6.20 19.14
CA VAL A 247 -6.84 7.35 19.85
C VAL A 247 -7.69 7.61 21.09
N PRO A 248 -7.10 7.64 22.30
CA PRO A 248 -7.85 7.78 23.55
C PRO A 248 -8.82 8.98 23.58
N ALA A 249 -8.52 10.03 22.82
CA ALA A 249 -9.36 11.21 22.71
C ALA A 249 -10.64 10.99 21.88
N CYS A 250 -10.63 10.16 20.82
CA CYS A 250 -11.77 9.99 19.90
C CYS A 250 -12.92 9.16 20.46
N ARG A 251 -12.70 8.38 21.53
CA ARG A 251 -13.66 7.40 22.09
C ARG A 251 -14.20 6.35 21.12
N LEU A 252 -13.85 6.39 19.83
CA LEU A 252 -14.18 5.38 18.84
C LEU A 252 -13.22 4.20 19.00
N THR A 253 -13.74 3.09 19.54
CA THR A 253 -13.03 1.82 19.68
C THR A 253 -13.07 1.02 18.39
N ALA A 254 -12.20 0.03 18.25
CA ALA A 254 -12.18 -0.91 17.14
C ALA A 254 -13.55 -1.61 17.02
N ASP A 255 -14.11 -2.10 18.12
CA ASP A 255 -15.42 -2.75 18.14
C ASP A 255 -16.54 -1.82 17.64
N ALA A 256 -16.54 -0.55 18.08
CA ALA A 256 -17.55 0.41 17.65
C ALA A 256 -17.39 0.77 16.16
N ALA A 257 -16.16 0.95 15.68
CA ALA A 257 -15.89 1.23 14.28
C ALA A 257 -16.20 0.05 13.36
N LEU A 258 -15.97 -1.20 13.81
CA LEU A 258 -16.36 -2.42 13.10
C LEU A 258 -17.88 -2.60 13.05
N LYS A 259 -18.61 -2.28 14.12
CA LYS A 259 -20.09 -2.28 14.08
C LYS A 259 -20.61 -1.31 13.02
N LEU A 260 -20.11 -0.07 13.02
CA LEU A 260 -20.46 0.92 12.00
C LEU A 260 -20.09 0.48 10.58
N PHE A 261 -18.98 -0.26 10.43
CA PHE A 261 -18.55 -0.80 9.14
C PHE A 261 -19.52 -1.87 8.61
N HIS A 262 -20.00 -2.78 9.46
CA HIS A 262 -20.91 -3.85 9.05
C HIS A 262 -22.37 -3.41 8.84
N GLU A 263 -22.77 -2.28 9.42
CA GLU A 263 -24.09 -1.69 9.25
C GLU A 263 -24.22 -0.81 7.98
N GLY A 264 -23.10 -0.48 7.32
CA GLY A 264 -23.03 0.37 6.13
C GLY A 264 -23.08 -0.41 4.84
#